data_AF-A0A3B9BCN5-F1
#
_entry.id   AF-A0A3B9BCN5-F1
#
_cell.length_a   1.000
_cell.length_b   1.000
_cell.length_c   1.000
_cell.angle_alpha   90.00
_cell.angle_beta   90.00
_cell.angle_gamma   90.00
#
_symmetry.space_group_name_H-M   'P 1'
#
loop_
_entity.id
_entity.type
_entity.pdbx_description
1 polymer ?
#
loop_
_entity_poly.entity_id
_entity_poly.type
_entity_poly.pdbx_seq_one_letter_code
_entity_poly.pdbx_strand_id
1 'polypeptide(L)'
;MMKVRKKPFLILFFVIIIGIVGGKLIADNETEKKSSGEQTNQKKQVIMDEEQWKKKLTPEQYRILRKAGTERPFGDVYKEFKNQGGGKYVCAGCDTELFSSKEKFDSKCGWPSFYDPSKAKNVKTSVDYHLGYARTEVLCAVCDGHLGHVFTGEGFDTPTDKRYCINGTVLKFVPNSSPSLKKSQEIKKVEGE
;
A
#
# COMPACT_ATOMS: atom_id res chain seq x y z
N MET A 1 59.84 6.73 -22.28
CA MET A 1 60.26 6.27 -20.94
C MET A 1 59.51 4.99 -20.56
N MET A 2 60.29 3.91 -20.31
CA MET A 2 60.09 2.74 -19.42
C MET A 2 58.69 2.09 -19.37
N LYS A 3 58.41 0.93 -20.01
CA LYS A 3 58.70 -0.47 -19.55
C LYS A 3 58.59 -0.60 -18.01
N VAL A 4 57.84 -1.54 -17.45
CA VAL A 4 58.30 -2.92 -17.21
C VAL A 4 57.12 -3.87 -16.92
N ARG A 5 57.27 -5.09 -17.47
CA ARG A 5 56.50 -6.33 -17.35
C ARG A 5 56.29 -6.82 -15.92
N LYS A 6 55.13 -7.41 -15.62
CA LYS A 6 54.98 -8.40 -14.54
C LYS A 6 55.38 -9.78 -15.08
N LYS A 7 56.33 -10.45 -14.42
CA LYS A 7 56.63 -11.88 -14.58
C LYS A 7 56.62 -12.56 -13.20
N PRO A 8 56.36 -13.87 -13.14
CA PRO A 8 55.68 -14.52 -12.02
C PRO A 8 56.64 -15.09 -10.97
N PHE A 9 56.11 -15.19 -9.75
CA PHE A 9 56.12 -16.36 -8.87
C PHE A 9 57.34 -17.29 -8.98
N LEU A 10 58.28 -17.21 -8.03
CA LEU A 10 58.91 -18.37 -7.39
C LEU A 10 59.82 -17.93 -6.23
N ILE A 11 60.05 -18.86 -5.30
CA ILE A 11 61.06 -18.90 -4.22
C ILE A 11 60.53 -18.40 -2.87
N LEU A 12 60.67 -19.08 -1.73
CA LEU A 12 60.85 -20.47 -1.30
C LEU A 12 60.82 -20.35 0.26
N PHE A 13 60.24 -21.34 0.92
CA PHE A 13 60.15 -21.52 2.38
C PHE A 13 61.48 -21.36 3.15
N PHE A 14 61.43 -20.78 4.37
CA PHE A 14 62.25 -21.12 5.57
C PHE A 14 61.56 -20.49 6.81
N VAL A 15 60.76 -21.22 7.58
CA VAL A 15 61.04 -22.07 8.76
C VAL A 15 61.59 -21.36 10.03
N ILE A 16 60.65 -20.97 10.91
CA ILE A 16 60.50 -21.19 12.38
C ILE A 16 61.67 -20.91 13.38
N ILE A 17 61.40 -20.09 14.43
CA ILE A 17 61.35 -20.41 15.90
C ILE A 17 61.67 -19.20 16.81
N ILE A 18 60.61 -18.74 17.51
CA ILE A 18 60.42 -18.41 18.95
C ILE A 18 61.47 -17.56 19.71
N GLY A 19 60.97 -16.43 20.24
CA GLY A 19 61.48 -15.78 21.45
C GLY A 19 60.33 -15.08 22.20
N ILE A 20 59.95 -15.61 23.36
CA ILE A 20 58.89 -15.14 24.25
C ILE A 20 59.36 -13.90 25.04
N VAL A 21 58.46 -12.95 25.32
CA VAL A 21 58.19 -12.31 26.64
C VAL A 21 57.54 -10.93 26.47
N GLY A 22 56.47 -10.69 27.22
CA GLY A 22 56.13 -9.34 27.70
C GLY A 22 54.79 -8.84 27.20
N GLY A 23 53.75 -9.01 28.02
CA GLY A 23 52.36 -8.77 27.64
C GLY A 23 51.98 -7.32 27.35
N LYS A 24 50.85 -7.19 26.66
CA LYS A 24 49.93 -6.08 26.85
C LYS A 24 48.51 -6.55 26.61
N LEU A 25 47.70 -6.42 27.66
CA LEU A 25 46.25 -6.50 27.63
C LEU A 25 45.73 -5.45 26.66
N ILE A 26 45.05 -5.88 25.61
CA ILE A 26 43.98 -5.10 24.96
C ILE A 26 42.88 -6.10 24.65
N ALA A 27 41.88 -6.09 25.52
CA ALA A 27 40.56 -6.61 25.22
C ALA A 27 39.97 -5.72 24.13
N ASP A 28 39.46 -6.29 23.04
CA ASP A 28 38.48 -5.60 22.22
C ASP A 28 37.43 -6.58 21.70
N ASN A 29 36.20 -6.18 21.99
CA ASN A 29 34.92 -6.85 21.86
C ASN A 29 34.70 -7.60 20.54
N GLU A 30 34.13 -8.79 20.69
CA GLU A 30 33.23 -9.37 19.70
C GLU A 30 32.19 -8.31 19.32
N THR A 31 32.27 -7.79 18.11
CA THR A 31 31.14 -7.09 17.50
C THR A 31 30.01 -8.10 17.35
N GLU A 32 29.15 -8.17 18.38
CA GLU A 32 27.74 -8.51 18.24
C GLU A 32 27.21 -7.72 17.04
N LYS A 33 27.11 -8.40 15.91
CA LYS A 33 26.36 -7.94 14.77
C LYS A 33 24.90 -8.00 15.20
N LYS A 34 24.47 -6.93 15.87
CA LYS A 34 23.08 -6.59 16.15
C LYS A 34 22.36 -6.56 14.81
N SER A 35 21.81 -7.71 14.43
CA SER A 35 20.85 -7.87 13.36
C SER A 35 19.64 -7.06 13.77
N SER A 36 19.66 -5.77 13.43
CA SER A 36 18.46 -4.95 13.35
C SER A 36 17.56 -5.66 12.36
N GLY A 37 16.59 -6.41 12.89
CA GLY A 37 15.56 -7.04 12.12
C GLY A 37 14.80 -5.96 11.36
N GLU A 38 15.17 -5.79 10.09
CA GLU A 38 14.29 -5.21 9.10
C GLU A 38 13.16 -6.22 8.92
N GLN A 39 12.10 -6.02 9.70
CA GLN A 39 10.83 -6.69 9.53
C GLN A 39 10.25 -6.26 8.18
N THR A 40 10.65 -6.95 7.11
CA THR A 40 9.98 -6.83 5.83
C THR A 40 8.55 -7.29 6.05
N ASN A 41 7.62 -6.33 6.12
CA ASN A 41 6.19 -6.58 6.18
C ASN A 41 5.78 -7.22 4.84
N GLN A 42 6.03 -8.52 4.71
CA GLN A 42 5.58 -9.31 3.59
C GLN A 42 4.07 -9.42 3.69
N LYS A 43 3.45 -8.56 2.89
CA LYS A 43 2.02 -8.40 2.79
C LYS A 43 1.39 -9.72 2.37
N LYS A 44 0.61 -10.34 3.26
CA LYS A 44 -0.08 -11.60 2.99
C LYS A 44 -1.09 -11.39 1.86
N GLN A 45 -0.83 -11.97 0.70
CA GLN A 45 -1.77 -12.00 -0.43
C GLN A 45 -3.04 -12.79 -0.02
N VAL A 46 -4.21 -12.26 -0.38
CA VAL A 46 -5.50 -12.92 -0.15
C VAL A 46 -5.79 -13.84 -1.32
N ILE A 47 -5.68 -15.14 -1.06
CA ILE A 47 -5.97 -16.21 -2.02
C ILE A 47 -7.32 -16.83 -1.63
N MET A 48 -8.32 -16.68 -2.49
CA MET A 48 -9.65 -17.26 -2.37
C MET A 48 -10.11 -17.74 -3.75
N ASP A 49 -10.85 -18.84 -3.79
CA ASP A 49 -11.46 -19.35 -5.02
C ASP A 49 -12.72 -18.56 -5.44
N GLU A 50 -13.26 -18.85 -6.63
CA GLU A 50 -14.44 -18.13 -7.15
C GLU A 50 -15.68 -18.30 -6.28
N GLU A 51 -15.90 -19.48 -5.69
CA GLU A 51 -17.08 -19.74 -4.87
C GLU A 51 -17.02 -18.99 -3.55
N GLN A 52 -15.84 -18.95 -2.92
CA GLN A 52 -15.57 -18.18 -1.72
C GLN A 52 -15.78 -16.68 -1.99
N TRP A 53 -15.32 -16.17 -3.13
CA TRP A 53 -15.57 -14.78 -3.52
C TRP A 53 -17.05 -14.50 -3.74
N LYS A 54 -17.80 -15.37 -4.42
CA LYS A 54 -19.25 -15.24 -4.63
C LYS A 54 -20.04 -15.30 -3.34
N LYS A 55 -19.57 -16.05 -2.34
CA LYS A 55 -20.18 -16.10 -1.00
C LYS A 55 -19.88 -14.85 -0.18
N LYS A 56 -18.68 -14.28 -0.33
CA LYS A 56 -18.22 -13.10 0.43
C LYS A 56 -18.78 -11.77 -0.11
N LEU A 57 -18.84 -11.64 -1.42
CA LEU A 57 -19.17 -10.39 -2.11
C LEU A 57 -20.63 -10.36 -2.55
N THR A 58 -21.22 -9.17 -2.61
CA THR A 58 -22.48 -9.00 -3.35
C THR A 58 -22.25 -9.29 -4.85
N PRO A 59 -23.31 -9.63 -5.62
CA PRO A 59 -23.17 -9.86 -7.06
C PRO A 59 -22.48 -8.72 -7.80
N GLU A 60 -22.81 -7.47 -7.45
CA GLU A 60 -22.20 -6.29 -8.07
C GLU A 60 -20.74 -6.08 -7.65
N GLN A 61 -20.41 -6.29 -6.37
CA GLN A 61 -19.02 -6.26 -5.92
C GLN A 61 -18.18 -7.35 -6.59
N TYR A 62 -18.74 -8.55 -6.78
CA TYR A 62 -18.06 -9.62 -7.51
C TYR A 62 -17.84 -9.24 -8.98
N ARG A 63 -18.86 -8.71 -9.65
CA ARG A 63 -18.78 -8.26 -11.04
C ARG A 63 -17.68 -7.20 -11.22
N ILE A 64 -17.59 -6.24 -10.31
CA ILE A 64 -16.58 -5.18 -10.35
C ILE A 64 -15.21 -5.75 -9.96
N LEU A 65 -15.02 -6.22 -8.72
CA LEU A 65 -13.71 -6.64 -8.19
C LEU A 65 -13.08 -7.80 -8.97
N ARG A 66 -13.88 -8.78 -9.43
CA ARG A 66 -13.36 -10.04 -9.98
C ARG A 66 -13.52 -10.17 -11.49
N LYS A 67 -14.44 -9.41 -12.10
CA LYS A 67 -14.72 -9.47 -13.54
C LYS A 67 -14.51 -8.10 -14.22
N ALA A 68 -13.76 -7.20 -13.58
CA ALA A 68 -13.40 -5.87 -14.08
C ALA A 68 -14.60 -5.04 -14.60
N GLY A 69 -15.76 -5.24 -13.98
CA GLY A 69 -16.96 -4.45 -14.28
C GLY A 69 -16.83 -3.01 -13.82
N THR A 70 -17.62 -2.12 -14.41
CA THR A 70 -17.78 -0.73 -13.98
C THR A 70 -19.23 -0.47 -13.57
N GLU A 71 -19.45 0.19 -12.43
CA GLU A 71 -20.79 0.62 -11.99
C GLU A 71 -21.28 1.82 -12.83
N ARG A 72 -22.59 2.07 -12.85
CA ARG A 72 -23.13 3.24 -13.57
C ARG A 72 -22.70 4.55 -12.88
N PRO A 73 -22.36 5.60 -13.65
CA PRO A 73 -22.03 6.89 -13.07
C PRO A 73 -23.25 7.52 -12.39
N PHE A 74 -22.99 8.40 -11.42
CA PHE A 74 -24.01 9.18 -10.69
C PHE A 74 -24.99 8.33 -9.87
N GLY A 75 -24.63 7.09 -9.55
CA GLY A 75 -25.39 6.21 -8.68
C GLY A 75 -25.39 6.64 -7.21
N ASP A 76 -26.13 5.91 -6.37
CA ASP A 76 -26.31 6.27 -4.96
C ASP A 76 -25.00 6.18 -4.16
N VAL A 77 -24.12 5.23 -4.48
CA VAL A 77 -22.77 5.14 -3.87
C VAL A 77 -21.92 6.39 -4.14
N TYR A 78 -22.07 7.02 -5.31
CA TYR A 78 -21.39 8.28 -5.61
C TYR A 78 -22.02 9.45 -4.84
N LYS A 79 -23.35 9.48 -4.70
CA LYS A 79 -24.02 10.49 -3.86
C LYS A 79 -23.59 10.38 -2.40
N GLU A 80 -23.54 9.16 -1.87
CA GLU A 80 -23.06 8.89 -0.50
C GLU A 80 -21.60 9.31 -0.34
N PHE A 81 -20.72 8.91 -1.26
CA PHE A 81 -19.32 9.30 -1.28
C PHE A 81 -19.15 10.82 -1.15
N LYS A 82 -19.93 11.62 -1.89
CA LYS A 82 -19.86 13.08 -1.79
C LYS A 82 -20.16 13.60 -0.39
N ASN A 83 -21.10 12.97 0.32
CA ASN A 83 -21.54 13.37 1.66
C ASN A 83 -20.65 12.84 2.80
N GLN A 84 -19.71 11.93 2.51
CA GLN A 84 -18.79 11.39 3.51
C GLN A 84 -17.69 12.40 3.87
N GLY A 85 -17.47 12.57 5.18
CA GLY A 85 -16.46 13.44 5.78
C GLY A 85 -15.09 12.79 5.94
N GLY A 86 -14.41 13.09 7.06
CA GLY A 86 -13.08 12.56 7.34
C GLY A 86 -13.06 11.06 7.61
N GLY A 87 -12.21 10.30 6.92
CA GLY A 87 -12.08 8.87 7.09
C GLY A 87 -11.11 8.21 6.12
N LYS A 88 -11.22 6.88 6.03
CA LYS A 88 -10.49 6.05 5.08
C LYS A 88 -11.43 5.15 4.29
N TYR A 89 -10.99 4.77 3.11
CA TYR A 89 -11.69 3.88 2.20
C TYR A 89 -10.94 2.57 2.13
N VAL A 90 -11.61 1.47 2.49
CA VAL A 90 -11.03 0.13 2.48
C VAL A 90 -11.64 -0.73 1.38
N CYS A 91 -10.90 -1.71 0.88
CA CYS A 91 -11.35 -2.64 -0.15
C CYS A 91 -12.52 -3.50 0.38
N ALA A 92 -13.65 -3.53 -0.32
CA ALA A 92 -14.78 -4.38 0.05
C ALA A 92 -14.44 -5.89 0.08
N GLY A 93 -13.43 -6.33 -0.67
CA GLY A 93 -13.03 -7.74 -0.72
C GLY A 93 -12.10 -8.20 0.40
N CYS A 94 -11.15 -7.37 0.82
CA CYS A 94 -10.09 -7.77 1.76
C CYS A 94 -9.86 -6.80 2.92
N ASP A 95 -10.66 -5.74 3.03
CA ASP A 95 -10.62 -4.74 4.10
C ASP A 95 -9.29 -3.97 4.22
N THR A 96 -8.36 -4.13 3.27
CA THR A 96 -7.13 -3.32 3.21
C THR A 96 -7.48 -1.87 2.90
N GLU A 97 -6.81 -0.93 3.55
CA GLU A 97 -6.95 0.50 3.26
C GLU A 97 -6.46 0.80 1.84
N LEU A 98 -7.23 1.56 1.06
CA LEU A 98 -6.94 1.89 -0.35
C LEU A 98 -6.73 3.39 -0.56
N PHE A 99 -7.55 4.22 0.08
CA PHE A 99 -7.52 5.67 -0.07
C PHE A 99 -7.86 6.36 1.26
N SER A 100 -7.43 7.60 1.45
CA SER A 100 -7.91 8.46 2.53
C SER A 100 -8.78 9.59 2.00
N SER A 101 -9.69 10.09 2.84
CA SER A 101 -10.51 11.26 2.53
C SER A 101 -9.70 12.54 2.34
N LYS A 102 -8.40 12.56 2.71
CA LYS A 102 -7.51 13.70 2.48
C LYS A 102 -7.17 13.88 1.00
N GLU A 103 -7.18 12.78 0.26
CA GLU A 103 -6.90 12.74 -1.18
C GLU A 103 -8.18 12.74 -2.03
N LYS A 104 -9.36 12.72 -1.38
CA LYS A 104 -10.67 12.78 -2.03
C LYS A 104 -10.93 14.17 -2.62
N PHE A 105 -11.47 14.21 -3.84
CA PHE A 105 -11.97 15.44 -4.46
C PHE A 105 -13.18 15.14 -5.36
N ASP A 106 -13.94 16.18 -5.74
CA ASP A 106 -15.05 16.03 -6.68
C ASP A 106 -14.63 16.39 -8.10
N SER A 107 -14.33 15.36 -8.90
CA SER A 107 -14.06 15.50 -10.33
C SER A 107 -15.32 15.66 -11.18
N LYS A 108 -16.52 15.52 -10.59
CA LYS A 108 -17.83 15.53 -11.27
C LYS A 108 -18.01 14.46 -12.35
N CYS A 109 -17.13 13.45 -12.42
CA CYS A 109 -17.21 12.39 -13.42
C CYS A 109 -18.30 11.34 -13.15
N GLY A 110 -18.92 11.36 -11.96
CA GLY A 110 -19.96 10.41 -11.56
C GLY A 110 -19.47 9.19 -10.78
N TRP A 111 -18.17 9.10 -10.50
CA TRP A 111 -17.56 8.09 -9.64
C TRP A 111 -16.67 8.73 -8.56
N PRO A 112 -16.48 8.04 -7.41
CA PRO A 112 -15.46 8.40 -6.43
C PRO A 112 -14.11 8.74 -7.06
N SER A 113 -13.52 9.87 -6.64
CA SER A 113 -12.28 10.39 -7.20
C SER A 113 -11.28 10.75 -6.11
N PHE A 114 -10.04 10.32 -6.33
CA PHE A 114 -8.89 10.63 -5.47
C PHE A 114 -7.71 11.10 -6.31
N TYR A 115 -6.89 12.02 -5.81
CA TYR A 115 -5.70 12.47 -6.54
C TYR A 115 -4.44 11.67 -6.19
N ASP A 116 -4.44 10.94 -5.09
CA ASP A 116 -3.34 10.09 -4.65
C ASP A 116 -3.92 8.86 -3.92
N PRO A 117 -3.41 7.63 -4.18
CA PRO A 117 -3.87 6.40 -3.55
C PRO A 117 -3.31 6.19 -2.13
N SER A 118 -2.99 7.28 -1.43
CA SER A 118 -2.38 7.38 -0.10
C SER A 118 -1.19 6.44 0.14
N LYS A 119 0.04 6.95 -0.02
CA LYS A 119 1.32 6.22 0.27
C LYS A 119 1.37 4.79 -0.30
N ALA A 120 0.67 4.52 -1.41
CA ALA A 120 0.78 3.41 -2.37
C ALA A 120 0.95 1.97 -1.86
N LYS A 121 0.82 1.65 -0.56
CA LYS A 121 1.10 0.29 -0.09
C LYS A 121 0.10 -0.73 -0.65
N ASN A 122 -1.12 -0.29 -0.95
CA ASN A 122 -2.26 -1.18 -1.19
C ASN A 122 -2.99 -0.98 -2.52
N VAL A 123 -2.52 -0.06 -3.34
CA VAL A 123 -3.03 0.18 -4.69
C VAL A 123 -1.88 -0.05 -5.66
N LYS A 124 -2.13 -0.87 -6.68
CA LYS A 124 -1.20 -1.09 -7.79
C LYS A 124 -1.89 -0.75 -9.10
N THR A 125 -1.11 -0.53 -10.14
CA THR A 125 -1.62 -0.23 -11.48
C THR A 125 -1.18 -1.29 -12.48
N SER A 126 -2.01 -1.53 -13.49
CA SER A 126 -1.70 -2.38 -14.64
C SER A 126 -2.16 -1.71 -15.92
N VAL A 127 -1.57 -2.08 -17.06
CA VAL A 127 -2.07 -1.64 -18.36
C VAL A 127 -3.26 -2.50 -18.77
N ASP A 128 -4.31 -1.85 -19.23
CA ASP A 128 -5.57 -2.44 -19.66
C ASP A 128 -5.87 -2.06 -21.12
N TYR A 129 -6.24 -3.05 -21.95
CA TYR A 129 -6.56 -2.90 -23.37
C TYR A 129 -8.01 -3.28 -23.74
N HIS A 130 -8.92 -3.46 -22.77
CA HIS A 130 -10.29 -3.95 -23.01
C HIS A 130 -11.11 -3.11 -24.01
N LEU A 131 -10.76 -1.82 -24.19
CA LEU A 131 -11.44 -0.91 -25.14
C LEU A 131 -10.65 -0.67 -26.44
N GLY A 132 -9.62 -1.48 -26.72
CA GLY A 132 -8.80 -1.36 -27.93
C GLY A 132 -7.71 -0.27 -27.86
N TYR A 133 -7.59 0.43 -26.73
CA TYR A 133 -6.51 1.36 -26.44
C TYR A 133 -6.02 1.19 -24.99
N ALA A 134 -4.78 1.61 -24.72
CA ALA A 134 -4.16 1.47 -23.42
C ALA A 134 -4.81 2.41 -22.39
N ARG A 135 -5.21 1.84 -21.26
CA ARG A 135 -5.65 2.56 -20.05
C ARG A 135 -4.83 2.08 -18.87
N THR A 136 -4.76 2.88 -17.81
CA THR A 136 -4.11 2.47 -16.56
C THR A 136 -5.17 2.00 -15.57
N GLU A 137 -5.33 0.69 -15.46
CA GLU A 137 -6.20 0.05 -14.48
C GLU A 137 -5.62 0.21 -13.08
N VAL A 138 -6.51 0.37 -12.09
CA VAL A 138 -6.21 0.45 -10.67
C VAL A 138 -6.74 -0.81 -9.98
N LEU A 139 -5.85 -1.50 -9.28
CA LEU A 139 -6.10 -2.78 -8.62
C LEU A 139 -5.76 -2.70 -7.13
N CYS A 140 -6.48 -3.46 -6.31
CA CYS A 140 -6.07 -3.73 -4.94
C CYS A 140 -4.82 -4.62 -4.92
N ALA A 141 -3.74 -4.18 -4.29
CA ALA A 141 -2.48 -4.93 -4.26
C ALA A 141 -2.46 -6.13 -3.28
N VAL A 142 -3.57 -6.40 -2.59
CA VAL A 142 -3.71 -7.51 -1.61
C VAL A 142 -4.56 -8.67 -2.14
N CYS A 143 -5.61 -8.36 -2.90
CA CYS A 143 -6.53 -9.38 -3.42
C CYS A 143 -6.67 -9.35 -4.95
N ASP A 144 -5.90 -8.49 -5.62
CA ASP A 144 -5.95 -8.27 -7.09
C ASP A 144 -7.33 -7.89 -7.61
N GLY A 145 -8.18 -7.31 -6.75
CA GLY A 145 -9.50 -6.86 -7.14
C GLY A 145 -9.44 -5.57 -7.98
N HIS A 146 -10.21 -5.53 -9.07
CA HIS A 146 -10.40 -4.32 -9.88
C HIS A 146 -11.10 -3.22 -9.09
N LEU A 147 -10.51 -2.01 -9.12
CA LEU A 147 -11.03 -0.83 -8.44
C LEU A 147 -11.55 0.20 -9.43
N GLY A 148 -10.84 0.42 -10.53
CA GLY A 148 -11.18 1.42 -11.54
C GLY A 148 -9.98 1.77 -12.41
N HIS A 149 -9.82 3.05 -12.73
CA HIS A 149 -8.74 3.54 -13.59
C HIS A 149 -8.14 4.84 -13.06
N VAL A 150 -6.89 5.09 -13.43
CA VAL A 150 -6.22 6.37 -13.16
C VAL A 150 -5.97 7.12 -14.46
N PHE A 151 -6.32 8.40 -14.44
CA PHE A 151 -6.11 9.35 -15.53
C PHE A 151 -5.14 10.43 -15.07
N THR A 152 -4.40 11.04 -16.01
CA THR A 152 -3.36 12.05 -15.73
C THR A 152 -3.42 13.14 -16.78
N GLY A 153 -3.06 14.38 -16.44
CA GLY A 153 -2.99 15.46 -17.42
C GLY A 153 -4.35 16.06 -17.79
N GLU A 154 -5.36 15.90 -16.92
CA GLU A 154 -6.70 16.46 -17.12
C GLU A 154 -6.80 17.91 -16.61
N GLY A 155 -5.79 18.41 -15.90
CA GLY A 155 -5.72 19.79 -15.42
C GLY A 155 -6.55 20.03 -14.16
N PHE A 156 -6.73 19.01 -13.32
CA PHE A 156 -7.40 19.21 -12.03
C PHE A 156 -6.48 19.96 -11.06
N ASP A 157 -7.03 20.92 -10.32
CA ASP A 157 -6.33 21.65 -9.26
C ASP A 157 -6.11 20.74 -8.03
N THR A 158 -5.20 19.77 -8.21
CA THR A 158 -4.82 18.76 -7.23
C THR A 158 -3.30 18.63 -7.24
N PRO A 159 -2.65 18.24 -6.12
CA PRO A 159 -1.19 18.20 -6.04
C PRO A 159 -0.47 17.32 -7.08
N THR A 160 -1.16 16.34 -7.67
CA THR A 160 -0.57 15.33 -8.56
C THR A 160 -1.07 15.41 -10.00
N ASP A 161 -2.13 16.18 -10.27
CA ASP A 161 -2.92 16.15 -11.52
C ASP A 161 -3.25 14.72 -11.99
N LYS A 162 -3.53 13.84 -11.01
CA LYS A 162 -4.04 12.48 -11.25
C LYS A 162 -5.49 12.40 -10.81
N ARG A 163 -6.26 11.57 -11.49
CA ARG A 163 -7.61 11.22 -11.09
C ARG A 163 -7.75 9.71 -11.03
N TYR A 164 -7.67 9.17 -9.82
CA TYR A 164 -8.07 7.79 -9.53
C TYR A 164 -9.61 7.75 -9.51
N CYS A 165 -10.18 7.31 -10.62
CA CYS A 165 -11.60 7.15 -10.84
C CYS A 165 -12.00 5.73 -10.42
N ILE A 166 -12.63 5.61 -9.26
CA ILE A 166 -12.81 4.33 -8.58
C ILE A 166 -14.30 4.01 -8.45
N ASN A 167 -14.67 2.75 -8.69
CA ASN A 167 -16.02 2.26 -8.43
C ASN A 167 -16.33 2.38 -6.92
N GLY A 168 -17.43 3.05 -6.55
CA GLY A 168 -17.84 3.23 -5.17
C GLY A 168 -18.32 1.95 -4.49
N THR A 169 -18.98 1.06 -5.24
CA THR A 169 -19.53 -0.21 -4.71
C THR A 169 -18.46 -1.13 -4.09
N VAL A 170 -17.19 -0.94 -4.49
CA VAL A 170 -16.06 -1.75 -3.99
C VAL A 170 -15.21 -1.03 -2.94
N LEU A 171 -15.65 0.15 -2.52
CA LEU A 171 -15.10 0.91 -1.40
C LEU A 171 -16.03 0.81 -0.19
N LYS A 172 -15.44 0.55 0.97
CA LYS A 172 -16.11 0.66 2.27
C LYS A 172 -15.53 1.84 3.02
N PHE A 173 -16.37 2.78 3.44
CA PHE A 173 -15.96 3.95 4.19
C PHE A 173 -15.84 3.62 5.69
N VAL A 174 -14.74 4.04 6.29
CA VAL A 174 -14.50 3.97 7.73
C VAL A 174 -14.27 5.40 8.22
N PRO A 175 -15.24 6.02 8.91
CA PRO A 175 -15.08 7.36 9.46
C PRO A 175 -13.89 7.42 10.41
N ASN A 176 -13.20 8.55 10.44
CA ASN A 176 -12.26 8.83 11.52
C ASN A 176 -13.04 8.79 12.84
N SER A 177 -12.49 8.15 13.87
CA SER A 177 -13.11 8.18 15.19
C SER A 177 -13.21 9.63 15.68
N SER A 178 -14.40 10.20 15.66
CA SER A 178 -14.65 11.49 16.29
C SER A 178 -14.51 11.34 17.81
N PRO A 179 -13.79 12.23 18.53
CA PRO A 179 -13.70 12.21 19.99
C PRO A 179 -15.07 12.34 20.71
N SER A 180 -16.14 12.68 19.99
CA SER A 180 -17.44 13.09 20.53
C SER A 180 -18.34 11.96 21.07
N LEU A 181 -17.91 10.69 21.02
CA LEU A 181 -18.68 9.58 21.60
C LEU A 181 -18.17 9.09 22.96
N LYS A 182 -17.09 9.66 23.52
CA LYS A 182 -16.61 9.30 24.86
C LYS A 182 -17.29 10.07 26.00
N LYS A 183 -17.98 11.19 25.72
CA LYS A 183 -18.52 12.07 26.78
C LYS A 183 -19.89 11.64 27.34
N SER A 184 -20.58 10.70 26.70
CA SER A 184 -21.93 10.25 27.12
C SER A 184 -21.94 9.06 28.08
N GLN A 185 -20.78 8.44 28.36
CA GLN A 185 -20.67 7.34 29.32
C GLN A 185 -20.04 7.73 30.67
N GLU A 186 -19.40 8.90 30.75
CA GLU A 186 -18.76 9.38 31.99
C GLU A 186 -19.72 10.23 32.86
N ILE A 187 -20.73 10.87 32.25
CA ILE A 187 -21.69 11.72 32.98
C ILE A 187 -22.71 10.90 33.79
N LYS A 188 -22.98 9.64 33.42
CA LYS A 188 -23.95 8.79 34.16
C LYS A 188 -23.40 8.17 35.46
N LYS A 189 -22.14 8.40 35.83
CA LYS A 189 -21.55 7.83 37.05
C LYS A 189 -21.49 8.80 38.24
N VAL A 190 -21.86 10.07 38.05
CA VAL A 190 -21.69 11.12 39.09
C VAL A 190 -23.00 11.48 39.81
N GLU A 191 -24.17 11.08 39.31
CA GLU A 191 -25.47 11.42 39.91
C GLU A 191 -26.10 10.29 40.75
N GLY A 192 -25.27 9.46 41.38
CA GLY A 192 -25.72 8.31 42.16
C GLY A 192 -24.87 8.03 43.39
N GLU A 193 -24.75 9.02 44.28
CA GLU A 193 -24.45 8.85 45.72
C GLU A 193 -25.35 9.77 46.54
#